data_AF-A0A4P9VK28-F1
#
_entry.id   AF-A0A4P9VK28-F1
#
_cell.length_a   1.000
_cell.length_b   1.000
_cell.length_c   1.000
_cell.angle_alpha   90.00
_cell.angle_beta   90.00
_cell.angle_gamma   90.00
#
_symmetry.space_group_name_H-M   'P 1'
#
loop_
_entity.id
_entity.type
_entity.pdbx_description
1 polymer ?
#
loop_
_entity_poly.entity_id
_entity_poly.type
_entity_poly.pdbx_seq_one_letter_code
_entity_poly.pdbx_strand_id
1 'polypeptide(L)'
;MPWKRFGYICRKASADYKDHEDISVCLKRAENDTACDLYGDNITINSWPRKILDGISTIQEKQNAQWAIEAYSGLNISQQLEFPMKFKRVIAYLICVTLTFYILAGIYQFKVAPSFIEVFDNFKMSIPNRLLFYQECWKYFVFAVSVTLVLALIIGFKMGKLFKFTIGVEDSFIIKYLMFKSIRKSYQRVIEILQFPILCAKSLKQSNDSPIITHLQVVKSLKMCISKEMQELIEHEMQSICENCEKQMKLVSVLVALIAVAAIFFFLISAYSPLFLLGEIA
;
A
#
# COMPACT_ATOMS: atom_id res chain seq x y z
N MET A 1 0.54 -12.89 11.50
CA MET A 1 0.50 -11.41 11.38
C MET A 1 0.84 -10.81 12.74
N PRO A 2 1.71 -9.78 12.81
CA PRO A 2 2.24 -9.25 14.06
C PRO A 2 1.15 -8.68 15.00
N TRP A 3 0.01 -8.24 14.46
CA TRP A 3 -1.13 -7.74 15.24
C TRP A 3 -1.87 -8.83 16.04
N LYS A 4 -1.90 -10.08 15.56
CA LYS A 4 -2.49 -11.22 16.30
C LYS A 4 -1.67 -11.53 17.55
N ARG A 5 -0.34 -11.59 17.39
CA ARG A 5 0.62 -11.76 18.48
C ARG A 5 0.58 -10.59 19.45
N PHE A 6 0.53 -9.35 18.96
CA PHE A 6 0.36 -8.15 19.79
C PHE A 6 -0.91 -8.20 20.65
N GLY A 7 -2.07 -8.47 20.06
CA GLY A 7 -3.32 -8.55 20.82
C GLY A 7 -3.29 -9.65 21.88
N TYR A 8 -2.64 -10.78 21.60
CA TYR A 8 -2.42 -11.85 22.59
C TYR A 8 -1.51 -11.38 23.73
N ILE A 9 -0.38 -10.74 23.42
CA ILE A 9 0.54 -10.17 24.43
C ILE A 9 -0.22 -9.21 25.35
N CYS A 10 -1.05 -8.31 24.81
CA CYS A 10 -1.85 -7.39 25.62
C CYS A 10 -2.89 -8.10 26.50
N ARG A 11 -3.60 -9.11 25.97
CA ARG A 11 -4.55 -9.91 26.78
C ARG A 11 -3.86 -10.68 27.89
N LYS A 12 -2.73 -11.30 27.58
CA LYS A 12 -1.95 -12.05 28.57
C LYS A 12 -1.36 -11.12 29.63
N ALA A 13 -0.77 -10.00 29.22
CA ALA A 13 -0.26 -9.00 30.14
C ALA A 13 -1.36 -8.40 31.02
N SER A 14 -2.58 -8.24 30.51
CA SER A 14 -3.73 -7.78 31.31
C SER A 14 -4.18 -8.81 32.36
N ALA A 15 -4.08 -10.10 32.06
CA ALA A 15 -4.54 -11.18 32.94
C ALA A 15 -3.49 -11.61 33.97
N ASP A 16 -2.21 -11.62 33.58
CA ASP A 16 -1.07 -12.06 34.39
C ASP A 16 -0.40 -10.90 35.16
N TYR A 17 -0.98 -9.70 35.12
CA TYR A 17 -0.42 -8.54 35.81
C TYR A 17 -0.45 -8.78 37.33
N LYS A 18 0.72 -8.78 37.96
CA LYS A 18 0.88 -8.85 39.41
C LYS A 18 1.10 -7.44 39.95
N ASP A 19 0.38 -7.06 41.00
CA ASP A 19 0.38 -5.69 41.58
C ASP A 19 1.76 -5.12 41.97
N HIS A 20 2.81 -5.95 42.05
CA HIS A 20 4.16 -5.56 42.46
C HIS A 20 5.21 -5.66 41.33
N GLU A 21 4.82 -6.07 40.13
CA GLU A 21 5.74 -6.22 39.01
C GLU A 21 5.84 -4.94 38.17
N ASP A 22 7.03 -4.70 37.58
CA ASP A 22 7.19 -3.65 36.58
C ASP A 22 6.56 -4.09 35.24
N ILE A 23 5.83 -3.17 34.60
CA ILE A 23 5.07 -3.44 33.36
C ILE A 23 6.00 -3.89 32.24
N SER A 24 7.23 -3.37 32.21
CA SER A 24 8.25 -3.76 31.24
C SER A 24 8.62 -5.25 31.35
N VAL A 25 8.62 -5.80 32.57
CA VAL A 25 8.94 -7.20 32.86
C VAL A 25 7.75 -8.10 32.54
N CYS A 26 6.53 -7.65 32.87
CA CYS A 26 5.29 -8.34 32.50
C CYS A 26 5.16 -8.50 30.98
N LEU A 27 5.40 -7.44 30.21
CA LEU A 27 5.34 -7.48 28.74
C LEU A 27 6.41 -8.40 28.14
N LYS A 28 7.64 -8.37 28.65
CA LYS A 28 8.71 -9.28 28.20
C LYS A 28 8.39 -10.74 28.51
N ARG A 29 7.79 -11.03 29.67
CA ARG A 29 7.35 -12.38 30.02
C ARG A 29 6.24 -12.86 29.09
N ALA A 30 5.28 -11.99 28.79
CA ALA A 30 4.21 -12.31 27.85
C ALA A 30 4.75 -12.55 26.44
N GLU A 31 5.72 -11.76 25.97
CA GLU A 31 6.34 -11.88 24.65
C GLU A 31 7.19 -13.16 24.48
N ASN A 32 7.86 -13.61 25.54
CA ASN A 32 8.73 -14.79 25.57
C ASN A 32 7.97 -16.11 25.83
N ASP A 33 6.65 -16.08 25.98
CA ASP A 33 5.89 -17.31 26.16
C ASP A 33 5.81 -18.12 24.86
N THR A 34 6.05 -19.42 24.97
CA THR A 34 5.86 -20.42 23.91
C THR A 34 4.48 -20.35 23.22
N ALA A 35 3.42 -19.97 23.96
CA ALA A 35 2.09 -19.82 23.38
C ALA A 35 1.99 -18.65 22.38
N CYS A 36 2.90 -17.67 22.42
CA CYS A 36 2.92 -16.58 21.45
C CYS A 36 3.18 -17.05 20.02
N ASP A 37 3.86 -18.17 19.83
CA ASP A 37 4.17 -18.72 18.51
C ASP A 37 2.91 -19.22 17.78
N LEU A 38 1.85 -19.56 18.53
CA LEU A 38 0.54 -19.91 17.98
C LEU A 38 -0.17 -18.71 17.30
N TYR A 39 0.23 -17.48 17.63
CA TYR A 39 -0.37 -16.24 17.11
C TYR A 39 0.44 -15.59 15.98
N GLY A 40 1.52 -16.25 15.53
CA GLY A 40 2.32 -15.91 14.36
C GLY A 40 3.73 -15.43 14.66
N ASP A 41 4.42 -15.00 13.58
CA ASP A 41 5.83 -14.58 13.63
C ASP A 41 6.11 -13.46 14.64
N ASN A 42 7.38 -13.39 15.06
CA ASN A 42 7.88 -12.36 15.95
C ASN A 42 7.57 -10.94 15.45
N ILE A 43 7.27 -10.05 16.38
CA ILE A 43 7.00 -8.64 16.07
C ILE A 43 8.30 -8.00 15.56
N THR A 44 8.23 -7.43 14.36
CA THR A 44 9.39 -6.74 13.77
C THR A 44 9.67 -5.42 14.48
N ILE A 45 10.96 -5.09 14.64
CA ILE A 45 11.43 -3.91 15.39
C ILE A 45 10.84 -2.59 14.83
N ASN A 46 10.68 -2.50 13.50
CA ASN A 46 10.19 -1.28 12.82
C ASN A 46 8.66 -1.28 12.58
N SER A 47 7.88 -1.91 13.45
CA SER A 47 6.42 -2.02 13.29
C SER A 47 5.63 -1.28 14.36
N TRP A 48 4.45 -0.78 14.01
CA TRP A 48 3.55 -0.11 14.96
C TRP A 48 3.26 -0.91 16.24
N PRO A 49 3.02 -2.25 16.19
CA PRO A 49 2.86 -3.06 17.39
C PRO A 49 4.06 -2.96 18.36
N ARG A 50 5.29 -2.95 17.84
CA ARG A 50 6.49 -2.80 18.67
C ARG A 50 6.56 -1.42 19.31
N LYS A 51 6.32 -0.36 18.53
CA LYS A 51 6.30 1.02 19.04
C LYS A 51 5.22 1.24 20.09
N ILE A 52 4.08 0.56 19.96
CA ILE A 52 3.02 0.60 20.97
C ILE A 52 3.47 -0.11 22.25
N LEU A 53 4.04 -1.33 22.16
CA LEU A 53 4.57 -2.06 23.32
C LEU A 53 5.68 -1.28 24.05
N ASP A 54 6.65 -0.75 23.30
CA ASP A 54 7.73 0.08 23.87
C ASP A 54 7.13 1.38 24.47
N GLY A 55 6.10 1.93 23.83
CA GLY A 55 5.34 3.08 24.33
C GLY A 55 4.62 2.82 25.66
N ILE A 56 4.06 1.62 25.85
CA ILE A 56 3.44 1.19 27.11
C ILE A 56 4.50 0.98 28.19
N SER A 57 5.63 0.36 27.84
CA SER A 57 6.72 0.05 28.78
C SER A 57 7.40 1.28 29.39
N THR A 58 7.19 2.46 28.80
CA THR A 58 7.78 3.74 29.21
C THR A 58 6.82 4.62 30.02
N ILE A 59 5.61 4.13 30.33
CA ILE A 59 4.64 4.85 31.16
C ILE A 59 5.06 4.71 32.65
N GLN A 60 5.25 5.84 33.33
CA GLN A 60 5.69 5.87 34.73
C GLN A 60 4.58 5.50 35.72
N GLU A 61 3.33 5.87 35.43
CA GLU A 61 2.18 5.57 36.29
C GLU A 61 1.59 4.19 36.00
N LYS A 62 1.65 3.30 37.00
CA LYS A 62 1.17 1.91 36.88
C LYS A 62 -0.29 1.80 36.45
N GLN A 63 -1.16 2.62 37.04
CA GLN A 63 -2.59 2.63 36.76
C GLN A 63 -2.90 3.03 35.31
N ASN A 64 -2.15 4.00 34.76
CA ASN A 64 -2.33 4.46 33.38
C ASN A 64 -1.80 3.44 32.37
N ALA A 65 -0.72 2.75 32.70
CA ALA A 65 -0.18 1.69 31.87
C ALA A 65 -1.11 0.46 31.83
N GLN A 66 -1.68 0.08 32.98
CA GLN A 66 -2.67 -0.99 33.05
C GLN A 66 -3.91 -0.65 32.23
N TRP A 67 -4.44 0.57 32.37
CA TRP A 67 -5.55 1.04 31.54
C TRP A 67 -5.23 1.00 30.03
N ALA A 68 -4.02 1.39 29.63
CA ALA A 68 -3.61 1.29 28.22
C ALA A 68 -3.56 -0.17 27.74
N ILE A 69 -3.02 -1.09 28.55
CA ILE A 69 -2.98 -2.53 28.24
C ILE A 69 -4.41 -3.08 28.11
N GLU A 70 -5.30 -2.75 29.05
CA GLU A 70 -6.71 -3.15 29.01
C GLU A 70 -7.38 -2.64 27.74
N ALA A 71 -7.16 -1.36 27.38
CA ALA A 71 -7.69 -0.76 26.17
C ALA A 71 -7.26 -1.52 24.90
N TYR A 72 -5.98 -1.91 24.79
CA TYR A 72 -5.46 -2.71 23.67
C TYR A 72 -5.88 -4.19 23.73
N SER A 73 -6.06 -4.75 24.92
CA SER A 73 -6.45 -6.16 25.10
C SER A 73 -7.85 -6.44 24.53
N GLY A 74 -8.77 -5.47 24.67
CA GLY A 74 -10.11 -5.51 24.11
C GLY A 74 -10.19 -5.19 22.62
N LEU A 75 -9.09 -4.77 21.99
CA LEU A 75 -9.04 -4.35 20.60
C LEU A 75 -8.78 -5.57 19.69
N ASN A 76 -9.80 -6.07 19.00
CA ASN A 76 -9.63 -7.18 18.05
C ASN A 76 -9.25 -6.68 16.64
N ILE A 77 -8.01 -6.21 16.49
CA ILE A 77 -7.50 -5.63 15.23
C ILE A 77 -7.25 -6.70 14.14
N SER A 78 -7.26 -7.98 14.53
CA SER A 78 -6.66 -9.05 13.74
C SER A 78 -7.41 -9.43 12.46
N GLN A 79 -8.71 -9.20 12.40
CA GLN A 79 -9.55 -9.51 11.24
C GLN A 79 -9.67 -8.31 10.28
N GLN A 80 -9.49 -7.09 10.77
CA GLN A 80 -9.83 -5.86 10.05
C GLN A 80 -8.66 -5.27 9.24
N LEU A 81 -7.42 -5.68 9.53
CA LEU A 81 -6.22 -5.22 8.80
C LEU A 81 -5.80 -6.15 7.65
N GLU A 82 -6.65 -7.09 7.24
CA GLU A 82 -6.30 -8.01 6.17
C GLU A 82 -6.24 -7.31 4.82
N PHE A 83 -5.11 -7.53 4.11
CA PHE A 83 -4.87 -6.94 2.80
C PHE A 83 -5.91 -7.43 1.79
N PRO A 84 -6.68 -6.56 1.13
CA PRO A 84 -7.69 -6.98 0.17
C PRO A 84 -7.07 -7.78 -0.99
N MET A 85 -7.47 -9.04 -1.12
CA MET A 85 -7.00 -10.00 -2.15
C MET A 85 -7.08 -9.46 -3.58
N LYS A 86 -8.05 -8.57 -3.85
CA LYS A 86 -8.22 -7.94 -5.17
C LYS A 86 -6.99 -7.16 -5.62
N PHE A 87 -6.20 -6.58 -4.72
CA PHE A 87 -5.01 -5.81 -5.07
C PHE A 87 -3.88 -6.69 -5.59
N LYS A 88 -3.68 -7.88 -5.01
CA LYS A 88 -2.67 -8.83 -5.50
C LYS A 88 -2.93 -9.19 -6.97
N ARG A 89 -4.20 -9.40 -7.32
CA ARG A 89 -4.63 -9.72 -8.68
C ARG A 89 -4.36 -8.58 -9.67
N VAL A 90 -4.66 -7.34 -9.30
CA VAL A 90 -4.42 -6.17 -10.18
C VAL A 90 -2.92 -5.95 -10.40
N ILE A 91 -2.10 -6.12 -9.36
CA ILE A 91 -0.63 -6.02 -9.50
C ILE A 91 -0.10 -7.11 -10.41
N ALA A 92 -0.53 -8.36 -10.23
CA ALA A 92 -0.12 -9.48 -11.09
C ALA A 92 -0.50 -9.22 -12.57
N TYR A 93 -1.70 -8.70 -12.81
CA TYR A 93 -2.15 -8.32 -14.15
C TYR A 93 -1.26 -7.23 -14.76
N LEU A 94 -0.97 -6.16 -14.00
CA LEU A 94 -0.09 -5.08 -14.46
C LEU A 94 1.31 -5.58 -14.79
N ILE A 95 1.87 -6.49 -13.99
CA ILE A 95 3.18 -7.13 -14.28
C ILE A 95 3.11 -7.91 -15.60
N CYS A 96 2.07 -8.73 -15.79
CA CYS A 96 1.89 -9.52 -17.01
C CYS A 96 1.75 -8.64 -18.25
N VAL A 97 0.94 -7.58 -18.18
CA VAL A 97 0.78 -6.61 -19.27
C VAL A 97 2.09 -5.90 -19.57
N THR A 98 2.85 -5.51 -18.54
CA THR A 98 4.16 -4.86 -18.70
C THR A 98 5.16 -5.76 -19.42
N LEU A 99 5.26 -7.03 -19.01
CA LEU A 99 6.13 -8.01 -19.67
C LEU A 99 5.72 -8.23 -21.14
N THR A 100 4.43 -8.41 -21.38
CA THR A 100 3.89 -8.62 -22.73
C THR A 100 4.19 -7.42 -23.63
N PHE A 101 4.01 -6.20 -23.12
CA PHE A 101 4.33 -4.96 -23.84
C PHE A 101 5.81 -4.91 -24.26
N TYR A 102 6.74 -5.19 -23.33
CA TYR A 102 8.17 -5.17 -23.65
C TYR A 102 8.58 -6.26 -24.65
N ILE A 103 7.97 -7.45 -24.56
CA ILE A 103 8.21 -8.53 -25.53
C ILE A 103 7.75 -8.09 -26.92
N LEU A 104 6.51 -7.59 -27.05
CA LEU A 104 5.98 -7.14 -28.35
C LEU A 104 6.77 -5.95 -28.92
N ALA A 105 7.10 -4.97 -28.07
CA ALA A 105 7.93 -3.84 -28.44
C ALA A 105 9.32 -4.27 -28.91
N GLY A 106 9.94 -5.25 -28.23
CA GLY A 106 11.22 -5.84 -28.61
C GLY A 106 11.14 -6.56 -29.95
N ILE A 107 10.16 -7.44 -30.14
CA ILE A 107 9.95 -8.15 -31.41
C ILE A 107 9.80 -7.16 -32.57
N TYR A 108 9.00 -6.11 -32.37
CA TYR A 108 8.82 -5.10 -33.40
C TYR A 108 10.13 -4.40 -33.77
N GLN A 109 10.87 -3.91 -32.77
CA GLN A 109 12.07 -3.13 -33.01
C GLN A 109 13.24 -3.95 -33.57
N PHE A 110 13.42 -5.19 -33.12
CA PHE A 110 14.56 -6.01 -33.49
C PHE A 110 14.32 -6.91 -34.70
N LYS A 111 13.06 -7.23 -35.01
CA LYS A 111 12.72 -8.16 -36.09
C LYS A 111 11.84 -7.53 -37.15
N VAL A 112 10.71 -6.94 -36.76
CA VAL A 112 9.71 -6.46 -37.73
C VAL A 112 10.21 -5.23 -38.49
N ALA A 113 10.60 -4.17 -37.78
CA ALA A 113 11.01 -2.92 -38.43
C ALA A 113 12.27 -3.07 -39.32
N PRO A 114 13.34 -3.79 -38.89
CA PRO A 114 14.50 -4.02 -39.75
C PRO A 114 14.16 -4.85 -41.00
N SER A 115 13.35 -5.90 -40.88
CA SER A 115 12.94 -6.71 -42.04
C SER A 115 12.12 -5.90 -43.05
N PHE A 116 11.26 -4.99 -42.60
CA PHE A 116 10.57 -4.09 -43.52
C PHE A 116 11.55 -3.17 -44.25
N ILE A 117 12.50 -2.54 -43.54
CA ILE A 117 13.51 -1.68 -44.15
C ILE A 117 14.31 -2.46 -45.20
N GLU A 118 14.78 -3.66 -44.86
CA GLU A 118 15.53 -4.52 -45.77
C GLU A 118 14.73 -4.88 -47.02
N VAL A 119 13.43 -5.16 -46.89
CA VAL A 119 12.54 -5.42 -48.03
C VAL A 119 12.39 -4.16 -48.90
N PHE A 120 12.12 -2.99 -48.31
CA PHE A 120 12.00 -1.74 -49.07
C PHE A 120 13.32 -1.38 -49.80
N ASP A 121 14.47 -1.58 -49.15
CA ASP A 121 15.80 -1.38 -49.74
C ASP A 121 16.04 -2.36 -50.90
N ASN A 122 15.71 -3.64 -50.73
CA ASN A 122 15.85 -4.66 -51.79
C ASN A 122 14.98 -4.35 -53.01
N PHE A 123 13.78 -3.83 -52.80
CA PHE A 123 12.89 -3.41 -53.89
C PHE A 123 13.20 -2.00 -54.43
N LYS A 124 14.25 -1.32 -53.93
CA LYS A 124 14.62 0.07 -54.28
C LYS A 124 13.45 1.07 -54.16
N MET A 125 12.53 0.80 -53.24
CA MET A 125 11.41 1.67 -52.96
C MET A 125 11.77 2.70 -51.90
N SER A 126 11.19 3.90 -52.00
CA SER A 126 11.34 4.88 -50.95
C SER A 126 10.63 4.39 -49.68
N ILE A 127 11.36 4.42 -48.56
CA ILE A 127 10.80 4.07 -47.26
C ILE A 127 9.63 5.04 -46.96
N PRO A 128 8.43 4.54 -46.61
CA PRO A 128 7.30 5.42 -46.33
C PRO A 128 7.61 6.40 -45.19
N ASN A 129 7.33 7.69 -45.39
CA ASN A 129 7.55 8.72 -44.36
C ASN A 129 6.89 8.42 -43.01
N ARG A 130 5.77 7.67 -43.01
CA ARG A 130 5.09 7.21 -41.79
C ARG A 130 5.91 6.19 -40.99
N LEU A 131 6.68 5.33 -41.65
CA LEU A 131 7.57 4.35 -41.01
C LEU A 131 8.75 5.07 -40.34
N LEU A 132 9.35 6.03 -41.03
CA LEU A 132 10.45 6.85 -40.49
C LEU A 132 10.00 7.68 -39.28
N PHE A 133 8.86 8.37 -39.40
CA PHE A 133 8.26 9.13 -38.30
C PHE A 133 7.98 8.24 -37.07
N TYR A 134 7.50 7.02 -37.29
CA TYR A 134 7.29 6.07 -36.22
C TYR A 134 8.60 5.65 -35.56
N GLN A 135 9.67 5.37 -36.31
CA GLN A 135 10.97 5.01 -35.73
C GLN A 135 11.57 6.13 -34.88
N GLU A 136 11.41 7.38 -35.29
CA GLU A 136 11.83 8.55 -34.50
C GLU A 136 10.99 8.71 -33.23
N CYS A 137 9.66 8.60 -33.34
CA CYS A 137 8.74 8.79 -32.21
C CYS A 137 8.64 7.57 -31.27
N TRP A 138 9.05 6.38 -31.73
CA TRP A 138 8.90 5.11 -31.02
C TRP A 138 9.55 5.13 -29.65
N LYS A 139 10.76 5.71 -29.54
CA LYS A 139 11.48 5.80 -28.26
C LYS A 139 10.70 6.62 -27.24
N TYR A 140 10.13 7.76 -27.64
CA TYR A 140 9.31 8.60 -26.77
C TYR A 140 8.02 7.88 -26.37
N PHE A 141 7.42 7.14 -27.31
CA PHE A 141 6.21 6.36 -27.06
C PHE A 141 6.46 5.25 -26.04
N VAL A 142 7.45 4.38 -26.29
CA VAL A 142 7.86 3.31 -25.37
C VAL A 142 8.24 3.88 -24.02
N PHE A 143 8.95 5.01 -23.97
CA PHE A 143 9.30 5.69 -22.73
C PHE A 143 8.03 6.14 -21.96
N ALA A 144 7.07 6.78 -22.62
CA ALA A 144 5.83 7.22 -21.98
C ALA A 144 5.00 6.06 -21.40
N VAL A 145 4.85 4.98 -22.17
CA VAL A 145 4.16 3.75 -21.70
C VAL A 145 4.93 3.11 -20.55
N SER A 146 6.26 3.01 -20.65
CA SER A 146 7.13 2.46 -19.61
C SER A 146 7.01 3.24 -18.30
N VAL A 147 7.09 4.57 -18.36
CA VAL A 147 6.95 5.44 -17.17
C VAL A 147 5.60 5.21 -16.51
N THR A 148 4.53 5.12 -17.29
CA THR A 148 3.18 4.90 -16.75
C THR A 148 3.05 3.53 -16.09
N LEU A 149 3.54 2.47 -16.74
CA LEU A 149 3.50 1.10 -16.19
C LEU A 149 4.34 0.98 -14.91
N VAL A 150 5.54 1.57 -14.90
CA VAL A 150 6.41 1.59 -13.71
C VAL A 150 5.74 2.36 -12.57
N LEU A 151 5.14 3.53 -12.84
CA LEU A 151 4.40 4.29 -11.83
C LEU A 151 3.22 3.48 -11.29
N ALA A 152 2.46 2.80 -12.15
CA ALA A 152 1.35 1.94 -11.74
C ALA A 152 1.81 0.80 -10.81
N LEU A 153 2.94 0.16 -11.14
CA LEU A 153 3.53 -0.89 -10.30
C LEU A 153 4.01 -0.34 -8.95
N ILE A 154 4.69 0.81 -8.94
CA ILE A 154 5.15 1.46 -7.70
C ILE A 154 3.95 1.77 -6.80
N ILE A 155 2.84 2.29 -7.35
CA ILE A 155 1.61 2.54 -6.60
C ILE A 155 1.12 1.24 -5.95
N GLY A 156 0.97 0.17 -6.74
CA GLY A 156 0.49 -1.12 -6.25
C GLY A 156 1.36 -1.69 -5.12
N PHE A 157 2.68 -1.67 -5.29
CA PHE A 157 3.61 -2.15 -4.26
C PHE A 157 3.58 -1.30 -2.99
N LYS A 158 3.49 0.03 -3.12
CA LYS A 158 3.46 0.94 -1.96
C LYS A 158 2.14 0.86 -1.21
N MET A 159 1.01 0.73 -1.91
CA MET A 159 -0.28 0.42 -1.30
C MET A 159 -0.19 -0.89 -0.49
N GLY A 160 0.42 -1.93 -1.07
CA GLY A 160 0.71 -3.19 -0.36
C GLY A 160 1.50 -3.02 0.94
N LYS A 161 2.41 -2.03 0.99
CA LYS A 161 3.22 -1.75 2.18
C LYS A 161 2.45 -1.00 3.27
N LEU A 162 1.44 -0.19 2.94
CA LEU A 162 0.62 0.52 3.94
C LEU A 162 -0.07 -0.45 4.89
N PHE A 163 -0.66 -1.51 4.36
CA PHE A 163 -1.35 -2.53 5.15
C PHE A 163 -0.42 -3.37 6.03
N LYS A 164 0.90 -3.22 5.88
CA LYS A 164 1.89 -3.82 6.80
C LYS A 164 2.18 -2.95 8.03
N PHE A 165 1.63 -1.73 8.11
CA PHE A 165 1.79 -0.82 9.26
C PHE A 165 3.25 -0.70 9.74
N THR A 166 4.17 -0.52 8.78
CA THR A 166 5.58 -0.29 9.09
C THR A 166 5.80 1.18 9.44
N ILE A 167 6.62 1.46 10.45
CA ILE A 167 6.93 2.82 10.90
C ILE A 167 7.72 3.55 9.80
N GLY A 168 7.44 4.84 9.59
CA GLY A 168 8.15 5.70 8.61
C GLY A 168 7.64 5.58 7.17
N VAL A 169 6.57 4.82 6.93
CA VAL A 169 5.92 4.73 5.62
C VAL A 169 5.19 6.04 5.27
N GLU A 170 4.68 6.77 6.27
CA GLU A 170 3.96 8.05 6.12
C GLU A 170 4.78 9.18 5.49
N ASP A 171 6.08 9.20 5.75
CA ASP A 171 7.00 10.26 5.29
C ASP A 171 7.71 9.92 3.98
N SER A 172 7.41 8.76 3.38
CA SER A 172 7.97 8.42 2.09
C SER A 172 7.45 9.39 1.04
N PHE A 173 8.36 10.09 0.33
CA PHE A 173 8.04 11.04 -0.74
C PHE A 173 7.04 10.48 -1.76
N ILE A 174 7.16 9.17 -2.04
CA ILE A 174 6.28 8.42 -2.93
C ILE A 174 4.84 8.41 -2.41
N ILE A 175 4.62 8.22 -1.12
CA ILE A 175 3.27 8.20 -0.52
C ILE A 175 2.69 9.61 -0.45
N LYS A 176 3.52 10.63 -0.23
CA LYS A 176 3.09 12.03 -0.19
C LYS A 176 2.58 12.54 -1.54
N TYR A 177 3.20 12.14 -2.64
CA TYR A 177 2.88 12.65 -3.98
C TYR A 177 2.00 11.70 -4.81
N LEU A 178 2.22 10.39 -4.69
CA LEU A 178 1.64 9.41 -5.61
C LEU A 178 0.30 8.85 -5.11
N MET A 179 -0.03 8.98 -3.83
CA MET A 179 -1.29 8.50 -3.27
C MET A 179 -2.32 9.60 -3.08
N PHE A 180 -3.59 9.22 -3.13
CA PHE A 180 -4.68 10.14 -2.82
C PHE A 180 -4.58 10.65 -1.39
N LYS A 181 -4.82 11.96 -1.23
CA LYS A 181 -4.86 12.63 0.08
C LYS A 181 -5.83 11.95 1.05
N SER A 182 -6.92 11.36 0.54
CA SER A 182 -7.90 10.60 1.34
C SER A 182 -7.28 9.40 2.04
N ILE A 183 -6.51 8.58 1.31
CA ILE A 183 -5.84 7.39 1.87
C ILE A 183 -4.85 7.80 2.96
N ARG A 184 -4.07 8.87 2.71
CA ARG A 184 -3.11 9.38 3.69
C ARG A 184 -3.82 9.86 4.96
N LYS A 185 -4.92 10.62 4.82
CA LYS A 185 -5.69 11.10 5.98
C LYS A 185 -6.28 9.95 6.77
N SER A 186 -6.95 8.99 6.13
CA SER A 186 -7.51 7.81 6.83
C SER A 186 -6.43 6.97 7.51
N TYR A 187 -5.25 6.82 6.88
CA TYR A 187 -4.12 6.12 7.50
C TYR A 187 -3.57 6.86 8.74
N GLN A 188 -3.43 8.19 8.67
CA GLN A 188 -3.03 9.00 9.82
C GLN A 188 -4.04 8.90 10.96
N ARG A 189 -5.34 8.94 10.65
CA ARG A 189 -6.42 8.76 11.63
C ARG A 189 -6.35 7.41 12.34
N VAL A 190 -6.08 6.33 11.62
CA VAL A 190 -5.87 5.00 12.23
C VAL A 190 -4.71 5.02 13.21
N ILE A 191 -3.62 5.68 12.86
CA ILE A 191 -2.46 5.81 13.75
C ILE A 191 -2.78 6.65 14.96
N GLU A 192 -3.52 7.75 14.80
CA GLU A 192 -3.98 8.57 15.92
C GLU A 192 -4.86 7.76 16.88
N ILE A 193 -5.80 6.97 16.36
CA ILE A 193 -6.62 6.05 17.17
C ILE A 193 -5.73 5.06 17.91
N LEU A 194 -4.80 4.41 17.21
CA LEU A 194 -3.90 3.42 17.81
C LEU A 194 -2.95 4.03 18.86
N GLN A 195 -2.56 5.29 18.75
CA GLN A 195 -1.70 5.96 19.73
C GLN A 195 -2.46 6.53 20.92
N PHE A 196 -3.78 6.70 20.81
CA PHE A 196 -4.60 7.37 21.81
C PHE A 196 -4.39 6.84 23.24
N PRO A 197 -4.42 5.52 23.52
CA PRO A 197 -4.20 5.02 24.88
C PRO A 197 -2.83 5.38 25.46
N ILE A 198 -1.77 5.35 24.66
CA ILE A 198 -0.41 5.72 25.11
C ILE A 198 -0.31 7.22 25.37
N LEU A 199 -0.84 8.06 24.48
CA LEU A 199 -0.79 9.51 24.61
C LEU A 199 -1.57 9.98 25.85
N CYS A 200 -2.75 9.39 26.06
CA CYS A 200 -3.57 9.67 27.24
C CYS A 200 -2.88 9.20 28.53
N ALA A 201 -2.27 8.00 28.52
CA ALA A 201 -1.59 7.43 29.68
C ALA A 201 -0.31 8.16 30.09
N LYS A 202 0.39 8.78 29.13
CA LYS A 202 1.59 9.60 29.39
C LYS A 202 1.28 11.05 29.78
N SER A 203 0.00 11.43 29.86
CA SER A 203 -0.42 12.83 30.05
C SER A 203 0.29 13.80 29.09
N LEU A 204 0.67 13.33 27.90
CA LEU A 204 1.32 14.17 26.90
C LEU A 204 0.25 15.11 26.35
N LYS A 205 0.28 16.37 26.78
CA LYS A 205 -0.48 17.46 26.15
C LYS A 205 0.03 17.62 24.72
N GLN A 206 -0.59 16.93 23.77
CA GLN A 206 -0.39 17.20 22.35
C GLN A 206 -1.74 17.50 21.69
N SER A 207 -1.89 18.79 21.36
CA SER A 207 -2.78 19.40 20.36
C SER A 207 -4.22 18.86 20.29
N ASN A 208 -5.15 19.67 20.78
CA ASN A 208 -6.60 19.62 20.48
C ASN A 208 -6.96 19.72 18.98
N ASP A 209 -6.05 19.42 18.05
CA ASP A 209 -6.21 19.64 16.61
C ASP A 209 -6.80 18.43 15.88
N SER A 210 -6.76 17.23 16.48
CA SER A 210 -7.34 16.02 15.91
C SER A 210 -8.77 15.81 16.44
N PRO A 211 -9.81 15.87 15.58
CA PRO A 211 -11.20 15.64 16.00
C PRO A 211 -11.43 14.23 16.57
N ILE A 212 -10.58 13.27 16.19
CA ILE A 212 -10.67 11.88 16.67
C ILE A 212 -10.19 11.75 18.11
N ILE A 213 -9.09 12.42 18.45
CA ILE A 213 -8.58 12.42 19.82
C ILE A 213 -9.60 13.08 20.75
N THR A 214 -10.21 14.20 20.33
CA THR A 214 -11.27 14.87 21.08
C THR A 214 -12.49 13.96 21.27
N HIS A 215 -12.93 13.25 20.22
CA HIS A 215 -14.04 12.29 20.32
C HIS A 215 -13.72 11.15 21.31
N LEU A 216 -12.53 10.55 21.21
CA LEU A 216 -12.11 9.48 22.13
C LEU A 216 -11.97 9.96 23.58
N GLN A 217 -11.59 11.22 23.81
CA GLN A 217 -11.60 11.83 25.15
C GLN A 217 -13.03 11.98 25.70
N VAL A 218 -14.00 12.38 24.86
CA VAL A 218 -15.41 12.46 25.25
C VAL A 218 -15.95 11.07 25.59
N VAL A 219 -15.68 10.06 24.76
CA VAL A 219 -16.07 8.66 25.00
C VAL A 219 -15.51 8.14 26.32
N LYS A 220 -14.25 8.48 26.64
CA LYS A 220 -13.65 8.19 27.95
C LYS A 220 -14.37 8.88 29.10
N SER A 221 -14.71 10.16 28.96
CA SER A 221 -15.43 10.92 29.99
C SER A 221 -16.84 10.37 30.27
N LEU A 222 -17.48 9.77 29.25
CA LEU A 222 -18.79 9.12 29.34
C LEU A 222 -18.73 7.68 29.88
N LYS A 223 -17.55 7.19 30.28
CA LYS A 223 -17.31 5.81 30.75
C LYS A 223 -17.75 4.72 29.76
N MET A 224 -17.76 5.03 28.47
CA MET A 224 -18.05 4.06 27.41
C MET A 224 -16.83 3.14 27.16
N CYS A 225 -17.07 1.97 26.55
CA CYS A 225 -16.01 1.02 26.24
C CYS A 225 -15.10 1.54 25.11
N ILE A 226 -13.95 2.11 25.47
CA ILE A 226 -13.00 2.73 24.54
C ILE A 226 -12.45 1.71 23.54
N SER A 227 -12.17 0.47 23.97
CA SER A 227 -11.70 -0.59 23.07
C SER A 227 -12.68 -0.85 21.93
N LYS A 228 -13.99 -0.85 22.22
CA LYS A 228 -15.03 -1.08 21.22
C LYS A 228 -15.13 0.10 20.25
N GLU A 229 -15.14 1.33 20.77
CA GLU A 229 -15.19 2.52 19.92
C GLU A 229 -13.95 2.64 19.02
N MET A 230 -12.76 2.38 19.56
CA MET A 230 -11.52 2.35 18.78
C MET A 230 -11.59 1.29 17.68
N GLN A 231 -12.16 0.12 17.97
CA GLN A 231 -12.33 -0.94 16.98
C GLN A 231 -13.25 -0.51 15.83
N GLU A 232 -14.42 0.07 16.14
CA GLU A 232 -15.36 0.56 15.12
C GLU A 232 -14.75 1.67 14.26
N LEU A 233 -14.03 2.62 14.88
CA LEU A 233 -13.36 3.70 14.15
C LEU A 233 -12.21 3.17 13.26
N ILE A 234 -11.43 2.21 13.74
CA ILE A 234 -10.38 1.55 12.94
C ILE A 234 -11.00 0.81 11.77
N GLU A 235 -12.09 0.09 11.98
CA GLU A 235 -12.80 -0.63 10.92
C GLU A 235 -13.31 0.33 9.84
N HIS A 236 -13.95 1.42 10.24
CA HIS A 236 -14.46 2.44 9.32
C HIS A 236 -13.33 3.07 8.50
N GLU A 237 -12.23 3.47 9.14
CA GLU A 237 -11.10 4.09 8.43
C GLU A 237 -10.33 3.07 7.57
N MET A 238 -10.26 1.80 7.97
CA MET A 238 -9.73 0.72 7.13
C MET A 238 -10.57 0.51 5.88
N GLN A 239 -11.89 0.50 6.01
CA GLN A 239 -12.78 0.39 4.87
C GLN A 239 -12.60 1.58 3.92
N SER A 240 -12.51 2.79 4.45
CA SER A 240 -12.20 3.99 3.66
C SER A 240 -10.85 3.87 2.93
N ILE A 241 -9.81 3.35 3.58
CA ILE A 241 -8.50 3.09 2.95
C ILE A 241 -8.66 2.09 1.80
N CYS A 242 -9.35 0.97 2.04
CA CYS A 242 -9.59 -0.06 1.04
C CYS A 242 -10.34 0.49 -0.19
N GLU A 243 -11.46 1.16 0.03
CA GLU A 243 -12.27 1.74 -1.05
C GLU A 243 -11.51 2.80 -1.84
N ASN A 244 -10.76 3.67 -1.17
CA ASN A 244 -9.99 4.72 -1.84
C ASN A 244 -8.78 4.13 -2.59
N CYS A 245 -8.14 3.10 -2.04
CA CYS A 245 -7.11 2.36 -2.77
C CYS A 245 -7.70 1.66 -4.01
N GLU A 246 -8.91 1.09 -3.91
CA GLU A 246 -9.57 0.43 -5.06
C GLU A 246 -9.90 1.47 -6.14
N LYS A 247 -10.43 2.63 -5.75
CA LYS A 247 -10.70 3.76 -6.67
C LYS A 247 -9.42 4.21 -7.38
N GLN A 248 -8.32 4.39 -6.64
CA GLN A 248 -7.05 4.80 -7.23
C GLN A 248 -6.50 3.74 -8.20
N MET A 249 -6.54 2.46 -7.83
CA MET A 249 -6.09 1.36 -8.72
C MET A 249 -6.97 1.24 -9.97
N LYS A 250 -8.28 1.47 -9.86
CA LYS A 250 -9.18 1.49 -11.01
C LYS A 250 -8.81 2.62 -11.96
N LEU A 251 -8.56 3.83 -11.45
CA LEU A 251 -8.13 4.97 -12.26
C LEU A 251 -6.80 4.68 -12.97
N VAL A 252 -5.82 4.15 -12.25
CA VAL A 252 -4.52 3.76 -12.82
C VAL A 252 -4.69 2.71 -13.91
N SER A 253 -5.54 1.70 -13.69
CA SER A 253 -5.80 0.63 -14.67
C SER A 253 -6.47 1.17 -15.94
N VAL A 254 -7.43 2.09 -15.81
CA VAL A 254 -8.08 2.75 -16.95
C VAL A 254 -7.07 3.59 -17.73
N LEU A 255 -6.21 4.34 -17.04
CA LEU A 255 -5.18 5.15 -17.68
C LEU A 255 -4.16 4.29 -18.45
N VAL A 256 -3.73 3.16 -17.86
CA VAL A 256 -2.90 2.17 -18.54
C VAL A 256 -3.61 1.58 -19.75
N ALA A 257 -4.90 1.23 -19.64
CA ALA A 257 -5.67 0.69 -20.75
C ALA A 257 -5.80 1.68 -21.91
N LEU A 258 -6.09 2.95 -21.63
CA LEU A 258 -6.16 4.01 -22.66
C LEU A 258 -4.83 4.17 -23.39
N ILE A 259 -3.72 4.16 -22.65
CA ILE A 259 -2.37 4.26 -23.23
C ILE A 259 -2.05 3.01 -24.07
N ALA A 260 -2.45 1.82 -23.62
CA ALA A 260 -2.27 0.58 -24.39
C ALA A 260 -3.10 0.59 -25.69
N VAL A 261 -4.35 1.07 -25.66
CA VAL A 261 -5.18 1.21 -26.86
C VAL A 261 -4.56 2.23 -27.83
N ALA A 262 -4.08 3.37 -27.33
CA ALA A 262 -3.35 4.32 -28.14
C ALA A 262 -2.09 3.68 -28.76
N ALA A 263 -1.34 2.87 -27.99
CA ALA A 263 -0.18 2.12 -28.47
C ALA A 263 -0.52 1.22 -29.64
N ILE A 264 -1.57 0.41 -29.50
CA ILE A 264 -2.02 -0.51 -30.53
C ILE A 264 -2.47 0.26 -31.76
N PHE A 265 -3.19 1.36 -31.60
CA PHE A 265 -3.64 2.19 -32.72
C PHE A 265 -2.46 2.79 -33.50
N PHE A 266 -1.47 3.36 -32.81
CA PHE A 266 -0.26 3.89 -33.44
C PHE A 266 0.56 2.78 -34.11
N PHE A 267 0.65 1.60 -33.48
CA PHE A 267 1.28 0.43 -34.06
C PHE A 267 0.59 -0.01 -35.34
N LEU A 268 -0.75 -0.15 -35.33
CA LEU A 268 -1.52 -0.55 -36.50
C LEU A 268 -1.30 0.42 -37.66
N ILE A 269 -1.43 1.74 -37.44
CA ILE A 269 -1.19 2.73 -38.51
C ILE A 269 0.21 2.61 -39.09
N SER A 270 1.21 2.38 -38.25
CA SER A 270 2.61 2.43 -38.65
C SER A 270 3.13 1.13 -39.25
N ALA A 271 2.61 -0.01 -38.79
CA ALA A 271 2.98 -1.34 -39.29
C ALA A 271 2.10 -1.79 -40.47
N TYR A 272 0.82 -1.41 -40.52
CA TYR A 272 -0.06 -1.78 -41.63
C TYR A 272 0.09 -0.87 -42.85
N SER A 273 0.42 0.41 -42.69
CA SER A 273 0.61 1.29 -43.84
C SER A 273 1.70 0.79 -44.82
N PRO A 274 2.87 0.33 -44.36
CA PRO A 274 3.88 -0.29 -45.23
C PRO A 274 3.40 -1.60 -45.86
N LEU A 275 2.59 -2.39 -45.14
CA LEU A 275 2.08 -3.68 -45.60
C LEU A 275 1.06 -3.51 -46.73
N PHE A 276 0.19 -2.50 -46.64
CA PHE A 276 -0.71 -2.12 -47.74
C PHE A 276 0.04 -1.57 -48.95
N LEU A 277 1.07 -0.76 -48.76
CA LEU A 277 1.91 -0.26 -49.86
C LEU A 277 2.62 -1.40 -50.61
N LEU A 278 3.11 -2.42 -49.89
CA LEU A 278 3.67 -3.62 -50.51
C LEU A 278 2.61 -4.47 -51.23
N GLY A 279 1.38 -4.49 -50.71
CA GLY A 279 0.25 -5.23 -51.29
C GLY A 279 -0.40 -4.58 -52.52
N GLU A 280 -0.33 -3.26 -52.67
CA GLU A 280 -0.79 -2.54 -53.88
C GLU A 280 0.18 -2.68 -55.07
N ILE A 281 1.43 -3.08 -54.80
CA ILE A 281 2.50 -3.17 -55.80
C ILE A 281 2.72 -4.63 -56.27
N ALA A 282 2.14 -5.61 -55.57
CA ALA A 282 2.12 -7.02 -55.96
C ALA A 282 0.93 -7.33 -56.88
#